data_AF-A0A2W5AR07-F1
#
_entry.id   AF-A0A2W5AR07-F1
#
_cell.length_a   1.000
_cell.length_b   1.000
_cell.length_c   1.000
_cell.angle_alpha   90.00
_cell.angle_beta   90.00
_cell.angle_gamma   90.00
#
_symmetry.space_group_name_H-M   'P 1'
#
loop_
_entity.id
_entity.type
_entity.pdbx_description
1 polymer ?
#
loop_
_entity_poly.entity_id
_entity_poly.type
_entity_poly.pdbx_seq_one_letter_code
_entity_poly.pdbx_strand_id
1 'polypeptide(L)'
;MLRDGIFRICPASYYSDPGHNTAIQDDEVSRVFCIPTWRERLNGKTYTDIRGHRIEYKNDDIVLPVVFNDYYLYSLCDHIYYRMPTDFGADAALVINDPVRFTQQVISNFLAAYPDWEPLEGPVTYYDPYLDYTKFRVPEMAKPFGYSYQREVRIAFKPRRRPAKKLDPIFLKIGPMDEYAELLSA
;
A
#
# COMPACT_ATOMS: atom_id res chain seq x y z
N MET A 1 -1.94 -9.65 22.36
CA MET A 1 -2.51 -8.82 21.28
C MET A 1 -3.95 -8.42 21.59
N LEU A 2 -4.91 -9.36 21.63
CA LEU A 2 -6.35 -9.04 21.78
C LEU A 2 -6.71 -8.25 23.05
N ARG A 3 -6.25 -8.69 24.23
CA ARG A 3 -6.59 -8.06 25.52
C ARG A 3 -6.23 -6.59 25.64
N ASP A 4 -5.10 -6.19 25.07
CA ASP A 4 -4.61 -4.80 25.12
C ASP A 4 -4.86 -4.04 23.82
N GLY A 5 -5.18 -4.74 22.72
CA GLY A 5 -5.26 -4.20 21.36
C GLY A 5 -4.00 -3.45 20.95
N ILE A 6 -2.83 -4.08 21.12
CA ILE A 6 -1.56 -3.48 20.73
C ILE A 6 -1.13 -4.07 19.39
N PHE A 7 -0.94 -3.21 18.40
CA PHE A 7 -0.37 -3.58 17.10
C PHE A 7 0.59 -2.52 16.60
N ARG A 8 1.48 -2.96 15.70
CA ARG A 8 2.50 -2.13 15.09
C ARG A 8 1.96 -1.55 13.79
N ILE A 9 2.08 -0.24 13.62
CA ILE A 9 1.86 0.44 12.35
C ILE A 9 3.22 0.90 11.84
N CYS A 10 3.55 0.54 10.60
CA CYS A 10 4.82 0.86 9.98
C CYS A 10 4.67 2.01 8.97
N PRO A 11 5.72 2.78 8.72
CA PRO A 11 5.75 3.68 7.58
C PRO A 11 5.76 2.89 6.27
N ALA A 12 5.24 3.47 5.19
CA ALA A 12 5.20 2.89 3.86
C ALA A 12 6.61 2.48 3.39
N SER A 13 7.62 3.30 3.68
CA SER A 13 9.02 2.99 3.35
C SER A 13 9.57 1.71 4.00
N TYR A 14 8.98 1.24 5.11
CA TYR A 14 9.39 -0.02 5.76
C TYR A 14 9.24 -1.22 4.85
N TYR A 15 8.18 -1.26 4.04
CA TYR A 15 7.85 -2.42 3.20
C TYR A 15 8.76 -2.57 1.98
N SER A 16 9.62 -1.59 1.68
CA SER A 16 10.59 -1.70 0.58
C SER A 16 11.84 -2.53 0.92
N ASP A 17 12.00 -2.95 2.18
CA ASP A 17 13.16 -3.72 2.64
C ASP A 17 13.28 -5.09 1.92
N PRO A 18 14.42 -5.39 1.26
CA PRO A 18 14.68 -6.70 0.63
C PRO A 18 14.66 -7.91 1.59
N GLY A 19 14.72 -7.69 2.91
CA GLY A 19 14.57 -8.72 3.91
C GLY A 19 13.13 -9.24 4.07
N HIS A 20 12.14 -8.55 3.48
CA HIS A 20 10.76 -9.03 3.46
C HIS A 20 10.54 -10.13 2.43
N ASN A 21 9.54 -10.98 2.69
CA ASN A 21 9.10 -11.95 1.69
C ASN A 21 8.39 -11.24 0.53
N THR A 22 8.23 -11.93 -0.59
CA THR A 22 7.63 -11.37 -1.81
C THR A 22 6.18 -10.92 -1.66
N ALA A 23 5.46 -11.38 -0.63
CA ALA A 23 4.08 -10.97 -0.36
C ALA A 23 4.00 -9.66 0.43
N ILE A 24 5.03 -9.36 1.24
CA ILE A 24 5.17 -8.17 2.09
C ILE A 24 5.97 -7.07 1.38
N GLN A 25 6.98 -7.43 0.60
CA GLN A 25 7.88 -6.48 -0.04
C GLN A 25 7.14 -5.67 -1.11
N ASP A 26 6.96 -4.38 -0.88
CA ASP A 26 6.33 -3.44 -1.81
C ASP A 26 6.96 -2.05 -1.68
N ASP A 27 7.20 -1.38 -2.81
CA ASP A 27 7.68 0.00 -2.82
C ASP A 27 6.48 0.94 -2.69
N GLU A 28 5.91 1.04 -1.49
CA GLU A 28 4.69 1.80 -1.21
C GLU A 28 4.81 3.33 -1.43
N VAL A 29 6.04 3.85 -1.56
CA VAL A 29 6.32 5.28 -1.74
C VAL A 29 6.66 5.65 -3.18
N SER A 30 6.72 4.67 -4.07
CA SER A 30 6.86 4.92 -5.51
C SER A 30 5.90 4.05 -6.33
N ARG A 31 5.47 4.60 -7.47
CA ARG A 31 4.59 3.91 -8.41
C ARG A 31 5.11 4.14 -9.81
N VAL A 32 5.07 3.09 -10.61
CA VAL A 32 5.55 3.13 -11.99
C VAL A 32 4.38 3.11 -12.94
N PHE A 33 4.42 4.00 -13.93
CA PHE A 33 3.58 3.95 -15.12
C PHE A 33 4.44 3.77 -16.36
N CYS A 34 3.91 3.10 -17.36
CA CYS A 34 4.61 2.80 -18.59
C CYS A 34 3.88 3.42 -19.78
N ILE A 35 4.60 4.14 -20.63
CA ILE A 35 4.08 4.53 -21.95
C ILE A 35 4.59 3.49 -22.95
N PRO A 36 3.69 2.69 -23.56
CA PRO A 36 4.09 1.70 -24.55
C PRO A 36 4.64 2.37 -25.80
N THR A 37 5.80 1.91 -26.27
CA THR A 37 6.51 2.45 -27.45
C THR A 37 6.49 1.49 -28.64
N TRP A 38 5.78 0.36 -28.52
CA TRP A 38 5.81 -0.71 -29.52
C TRP A 38 5.37 -0.24 -30.91
N ARG A 39 4.44 0.73 -31.02
CA ARG A 39 3.99 1.25 -32.32
C ARG A 39 5.11 2.01 -33.03
N GLU A 40 5.83 2.84 -32.30
CA GLU A 40 6.95 3.61 -32.82
C GLU A 40 8.12 2.68 -33.15
N ARG A 41 8.41 1.70 -32.29
CA ARG A 41 9.45 0.68 -32.52
C ARG A 41 9.17 -0.17 -33.75
N LEU A 42 7.92 -0.57 -33.99
CA LEU A 42 7.54 -1.27 -35.23
C LEU A 42 7.80 -0.44 -36.49
N ASN A 43 7.83 0.89 -36.38
CA ASN A 43 8.19 1.81 -37.47
C ASN A 43 9.70 2.13 -37.51
N GLY A 44 10.53 1.42 -36.74
CA GLY A 44 11.98 1.64 -36.66
C GLY A 44 12.38 2.91 -35.88
N LYS A 45 11.45 3.54 -35.16
CA LYS A 45 11.75 4.71 -34.32
C LYS A 45 12.26 4.27 -32.96
N THR A 46 13.25 5.00 -32.46
CA THR A 46 13.87 4.81 -31.14
C THR A 46 13.58 5.95 -30.18
N TYR A 47 12.72 6.88 -30.59
CA TYR A 47 12.37 8.09 -29.85
C TYR A 47 10.92 8.53 -30.13
N THR A 48 10.35 9.32 -29.21
CA THR A 48 9.05 9.98 -29.39
C THR A 48 9.13 11.41 -28.84
N ASP A 49 8.29 12.29 -29.38
CA ASP A 49 8.22 13.69 -28.97
C ASP A 49 7.01 13.87 -28.04
N ILE A 50 7.28 14.12 -26.75
CA ILE A 50 6.25 14.41 -25.74
C ILE A 50 6.37 15.87 -25.36
N ARG A 51 5.33 16.68 -25.65
CA ARG A 51 5.30 18.12 -25.35
C ARG A 51 6.56 18.86 -25.81
N GLY A 52 7.03 18.55 -27.03
CA GLY A 52 8.22 19.16 -27.62
C GLY A 52 9.56 18.68 -27.07
N HIS A 53 9.56 17.68 -26.18
CA HIS A 53 10.77 17.05 -25.66
C HIS A 53 10.96 15.68 -26.32
N ARG A 54 12.13 15.48 -26.93
CA ARG A 54 12.51 14.20 -27.50
C ARG A 54 12.93 13.24 -26.38
N ILE A 55 12.20 12.13 -26.26
CA ILE A 55 12.49 11.06 -25.30
C ILE A 55 12.97 9.85 -26.08
N GLU A 56 14.21 9.44 -25.80
CA GLU A 56 14.80 8.24 -26.38
C GLU A 56 14.50 7.02 -25.50
N TYR A 57 14.03 5.94 -26.11
CA TYR A 57 13.71 4.69 -25.41
C TYR A 57 14.29 3.46 -26.10
N LYS A 58 15.01 3.63 -27.23
CA LYS A 58 15.69 2.56 -27.98
C LYS A 58 14.74 1.38 -28.26
N ASN A 59 14.84 0.32 -27.45
CA ASN A 59 14.11 -0.93 -27.58
C ASN A 59 13.17 -1.21 -26.41
N ASP A 60 12.89 -0.23 -25.54
CA ASP A 60 12.05 -0.42 -24.35
C ASP A 60 10.89 0.59 -24.30
N ASP A 61 9.98 0.40 -23.35
CA ASP A 61 8.89 1.33 -23.06
C ASP A 61 9.37 2.48 -22.14
N ILE A 62 8.68 3.62 -22.17
CA ILE A 62 9.06 4.77 -21.32
C ILE A 62 8.50 4.54 -19.92
N VAL A 63 9.39 4.50 -18.93
CA VAL A 63 9.06 4.31 -17.51
C VAL A 63 8.94 5.66 -16.81
N LEU A 64 7.79 5.91 -16.18
CA LEU A 64 7.48 7.13 -15.44
C LEU A 64 7.34 6.80 -13.95
N PRO A 65 8.38 7.03 -13.13
CA PRO A 65 8.26 6.90 -11.68
C PRO A 65 7.52 8.10 -11.09
N VAL A 66 6.55 7.81 -10.23
CA VAL A 66 5.83 8.79 -9.41
C VAL A 66 6.18 8.50 -7.96
N VAL A 67 6.75 9.48 -7.27
CA VAL A 67 7.25 9.34 -5.89
C VAL A 67 6.38 10.16 -4.95
N PHE A 68 6.05 9.59 -3.79
CA PHE A 68 5.18 10.18 -2.78
C PHE A 68 5.94 10.45 -1.48
N ASN A 69 5.33 11.24 -0.60
CA ASN A 69 5.83 11.36 0.77
C ASN A 69 5.55 10.07 1.53
N ASP A 70 6.43 9.74 2.46
CA ASP A 70 6.21 8.61 3.37
C ASP A 70 4.99 8.86 4.27
N TYR A 71 4.29 7.78 4.59
CA TYR A 71 3.02 7.79 5.32
C TYR A 71 2.91 6.54 6.18
N TYR A 72 2.04 6.52 7.19
CA TYR A 72 1.82 5.29 7.95
C TYR A 72 0.77 4.42 7.28
N LEU A 73 1.01 3.11 7.28
CA LEU A 73 0.16 2.13 6.62
C LEU A 73 -0.09 0.93 7.54
N TYR A 74 -1.35 0.55 7.65
CA TYR A 74 -1.79 -0.72 8.18
C TYR A 74 -2.61 -1.47 7.12
N SER A 75 -2.09 -2.61 6.67
CA SER A 75 -2.70 -3.42 5.62
C SER A 75 -3.49 -4.59 6.22
N LEU A 76 -4.72 -4.74 5.75
CA LEU A 76 -5.69 -5.78 6.06
C LEU A 76 -6.10 -6.47 4.75
N CYS A 77 -6.88 -7.55 4.86
CA CYS A 77 -7.58 -8.14 3.71
C CYS A 77 -9.07 -8.25 4.03
N ASP A 78 -9.93 -8.10 3.02
CA ASP A 78 -11.37 -8.28 3.20
C ASP A 78 -11.76 -9.78 3.22
N HIS A 79 -10.98 -10.65 2.58
CA HIS A 79 -11.20 -12.09 2.49
C HIS A 79 -9.86 -12.83 2.45
N ILE A 80 -9.82 -14.00 3.09
CA ILE A 80 -8.65 -14.86 3.04
C ILE A 80 -8.67 -15.67 1.73
N TYR A 81 -7.57 -15.58 0.98
CA TYR A 81 -7.29 -16.47 -0.15
C TYR A 81 -6.36 -17.60 0.32
N TYR A 82 -6.58 -18.82 -0.16
CA TYR A 82 -5.90 -20.02 0.35
C TYR A 82 -4.36 -19.98 0.29
N ARG A 83 -3.79 -19.15 -0.60
CA ARG A 83 -2.34 -18.96 -0.71
C ARG A 83 -1.76 -18.01 0.34
N MET A 84 -2.57 -17.11 0.91
CA MET A 84 -2.08 -16.03 1.78
C MET A 84 -1.28 -16.56 2.98
N PRO A 85 -1.75 -17.55 3.78
CA PRO A 85 -0.97 -18.01 4.93
C PRO A 85 0.44 -18.47 4.53
N THR A 86 0.55 -19.19 3.41
CA THR A 86 1.84 -19.64 2.87
C THR A 86 2.68 -18.48 2.33
N ASP A 87 2.09 -17.62 1.49
CA ASP A 87 2.79 -16.50 0.85
C ASP A 87 3.31 -15.48 1.90
N PHE A 88 2.56 -15.26 2.97
CA PHE A 88 2.95 -14.39 4.10
C PHE A 88 3.80 -15.11 5.16
N GLY A 89 3.94 -16.44 5.11
CA GLY A 89 4.63 -17.22 6.13
C GLY A 89 3.95 -17.13 7.51
N ALA A 90 2.63 -17.04 7.53
CA ALA A 90 1.83 -16.87 8.74
C ALA A 90 1.34 -18.21 9.30
N ASP A 91 1.42 -18.36 10.63
CA ASP A 91 0.90 -19.48 11.41
C ASP A 91 -0.49 -19.21 12.01
N ALA A 92 -0.91 -17.94 12.00
CA ALA A 92 -2.19 -17.49 12.51
C ALA A 92 -2.77 -16.34 11.68
N ALA A 93 -4.09 -16.15 11.78
CA ALA A 93 -4.83 -15.05 11.19
C ALA A 93 -5.67 -14.36 12.28
N LEU A 94 -5.62 -13.03 12.31
CA LEU A 94 -6.53 -12.22 13.12
C LEU A 94 -7.79 -11.94 12.30
N VAL A 95 -8.93 -12.46 12.74
CA VAL A 95 -10.24 -12.20 12.15
C VAL A 95 -10.92 -11.08 12.91
N ILE A 96 -11.37 -10.05 12.19
CA ILE A 96 -12.03 -8.88 12.75
C ILE A 96 -13.51 -8.94 12.34
N ASN A 97 -14.38 -9.25 13.29
CA ASN A 97 -15.82 -9.44 13.08
C ASN A 97 -16.59 -8.13 13.00
N ASP A 98 -16.07 -7.06 13.62
CA ASP A 98 -16.59 -5.69 13.49
C ASP A 98 -15.50 -4.76 12.90
N PRO A 99 -15.33 -4.74 11.57
CA PRO A 99 -14.31 -3.93 10.92
C PRO A 99 -14.54 -2.43 11.12
N VAL A 100 -15.81 -1.99 11.25
CA VAL A 100 -16.13 -0.57 11.48
C VAL A 100 -15.62 -0.14 12.85
N ARG A 101 -15.92 -0.91 13.90
CA ARG A 101 -15.42 -0.64 15.26
C ARG A 101 -13.89 -0.66 15.30
N PHE A 102 -13.26 -1.65 14.66
CA PHE A 102 -11.80 -1.72 14.61
C PHE A 102 -11.20 -0.48 13.95
N THR A 103 -11.62 -0.14 12.73
CA THR A 103 -11.10 1.01 11.98
C THR A 103 -11.29 2.32 12.74
N GLN A 104 -12.45 2.52 13.36
CA GLN A 104 -12.70 3.69 14.22
C GLN A 104 -11.75 3.76 15.41
N GLN A 105 -11.49 2.63 16.09
CA GLN A 105 -10.55 2.58 17.20
C GLN A 105 -9.10 2.83 16.76
N VAL A 106 -8.67 2.28 15.62
CA VAL A 106 -7.34 2.55 15.05
C VAL A 106 -7.18 4.04 14.74
N ILE A 107 -8.12 4.62 13.99
CA ILE A 107 -8.04 6.01 13.55
C ILE A 107 -8.09 6.97 14.75
N SER A 108 -9.02 6.78 15.68
CA SER A 108 -9.17 7.67 16.84
C SER A 108 -7.93 7.66 17.74
N ASN A 109 -7.38 6.49 18.06
CA ASN A 109 -6.18 6.40 18.90
C ASN A 109 -4.95 6.95 18.18
N PHE A 110 -4.82 6.75 16.85
CA PHE A 110 -3.73 7.32 16.08
C PHE A 110 -3.80 8.86 16.10
N LEU A 111 -4.97 9.43 15.77
CA LEU A 111 -5.15 10.88 15.69
C LEU A 111 -5.07 11.57 17.06
N ALA A 112 -5.35 10.86 18.15
CA ALA A 112 -5.12 11.39 19.50
C ALA A 112 -3.63 11.67 19.77
N ALA A 113 -2.72 10.84 19.24
CA ALA A 113 -1.28 11.04 19.33
C ALA A 113 -0.72 11.92 18.20
N TYR A 114 -1.36 11.90 17.03
CA TYR A 114 -0.87 12.52 15.78
C TYR A 114 -1.99 13.30 15.06
N PRO A 115 -2.44 14.44 15.61
CA PRO A 115 -3.62 15.17 15.13
C PRO A 115 -3.44 15.84 13.75
N ASP A 116 -2.20 16.06 13.32
CA ASP A 116 -1.87 16.70 12.03
C ASP A 116 -1.85 15.73 10.83
N TRP A 117 -2.31 14.50 11.03
CA TRP A 117 -2.38 13.47 10.01
C TRP A 117 -3.80 13.31 9.49
N GLU A 118 -3.91 12.89 8.24
CA GLU A 118 -5.17 12.66 7.54
C GLU A 118 -5.38 11.15 7.39
N PRO A 119 -6.44 10.58 7.99
CA PRO A 119 -6.75 9.17 7.82
C PRO A 119 -7.36 8.91 6.44
N LEU A 120 -6.97 7.80 5.84
CA LEU A 120 -7.55 7.21 4.64
C LEU A 120 -7.88 5.76 4.98
N GLU A 121 -9.07 5.30 4.61
CA GLU A 121 -9.45 3.91 4.84
C GLU A 121 -10.25 3.36 3.67
N GLY A 122 -10.16 2.05 3.46
CA GLY A 122 -10.97 1.33 2.49
C GLY A 122 -10.18 0.37 1.59
N PRO A 123 -10.85 -0.22 0.59
CA PRO A 123 -10.23 -1.17 -0.32
C PRO A 123 -9.20 -0.49 -1.22
N VAL A 124 -8.14 -1.23 -1.52
CA VAL A 124 -7.11 -0.79 -2.46
C VAL A 124 -7.63 -0.80 -3.88
N THR A 125 -7.33 0.26 -4.63
CA THR A 125 -7.53 0.33 -6.07
C THR A 125 -6.36 -0.33 -6.79
N TYR A 126 -6.64 -1.48 -7.39
CA TYR A 126 -5.66 -2.18 -8.22
C TYR A 126 -5.56 -1.53 -9.60
N TYR A 127 -4.33 -1.36 -10.08
CA TYR A 127 -4.07 -0.70 -11.36
C TYR A 127 -3.04 -1.47 -12.20
N ASP A 128 -3.20 -1.39 -13.52
CA ASP A 128 -2.18 -1.75 -14.50
C ASP A 128 -1.31 -0.52 -14.84
N PRO A 129 0.03 -0.58 -14.66
CA PRO A 129 0.97 0.47 -15.05
C PRO A 129 0.84 0.99 -16.49
N TYR A 130 0.32 0.19 -17.43
CA TYR A 130 0.19 0.55 -18.83
C TYR A 130 -1.17 1.18 -19.19
N LEU A 131 -2.24 0.82 -18.48
CA LEU A 131 -3.61 1.12 -18.90
C LEU A 131 -4.36 2.04 -17.93
N ASP A 132 -4.05 2.00 -16.64
CA ASP A 132 -4.94 2.49 -15.59
C ASP A 132 -4.46 3.79 -14.91
N TYR A 133 -3.72 4.63 -15.63
CA TYR A 133 -3.21 5.91 -15.11
C TYR A 133 -4.30 6.85 -14.57
N THR A 134 -5.57 6.66 -14.95
CA THR A 134 -6.71 7.46 -14.46
C THR A 134 -7.38 6.90 -13.19
N LYS A 135 -7.18 5.60 -12.90
CA LYS A 135 -7.67 4.96 -11.67
C LYS A 135 -6.81 5.34 -10.46
N PHE A 136 -5.56 5.70 -10.71
CA PHE A 136 -4.59 6.12 -9.70
C PHE A 136 -4.86 7.56 -9.22
N ARG A 137 -5.74 7.72 -8.24
CA ARG A 137 -6.08 9.04 -7.65
C ARG A 137 -5.54 9.25 -6.25
N VAL A 138 -5.51 8.18 -5.46
CA VAL A 138 -5.04 8.18 -4.07
C VAL A 138 -3.88 7.18 -3.98
N PRO A 139 -2.63 7.64 -4.10
CA PRO A 139 -1.44 6.78 -4.11
C PRO A 139 -1.38 5.79 -2.95
N GLU A 140 -1.76 6.25 -1.75
CA GLU A 140 -1.74 5.49 -0.51
C GLU A 140 -2.71 4.28 -0.56
N MET A 141 -3.73 4.37 -1.42
CA MET A 141 -4.79 3.38 -1.59
C MET A 141 -4.68 2.66 -2.94
N ALA A 142 -3.51 2.65 -3.57
CA ALA A 142 -3.32 2.03 -4.89
C ALA A 142 -2.17 1.03 -4.90
N LYS A 143 -2.36 -0.08 -5.61
CA LYS A 143 -1.39 -1.19 -5.69
C LYS A 143 -1.39 -1.83 -7.08
N PRO A 144 -0.24 -2.36 -7.56
CA PRO A 144 -0.21 -3.07 -8.83
C PRO A 144 -1.17 -4.27 -8.86
N PHE A 145 -1.81 -4.49 -10.00
CA PHE A 145 -2.80 -5.56 -10.19
C PHE A 145 -2.26 -6.98 -9.89
N GLY A 146 -0.95 -7.20 -10.00
CA GLY A 146 -0.31 -8.48 -9.64
C GLY A 146 -0.56 -8.91 -8.19
N TYR A 147 -0.90 -7.98 -7.29
CA TYR A 147 -1.23 -8.25 -5.89
C TYR A 147 -2.74 -8.29 -5.61
N SER A 148 -3.59 -8.29 -6.65
CA SER A 148 -5.05 -8.27 -6.49
C SER A 148 -5.61 -9.45 -5.70
N TYR A 149 -4.91 -10.59 -5.70
CA TYR A 149 -5.28 -11.74 -4.88
C TYR A 149 -5.28 -11.44 -3.38
N GLN A 150 -4.54 -10.41 -2.93
CA GLN A 150 -4.46 -10.03 -1.53
C GLN A 150 -5.73 -9.34 -1.02
N ARG A 151 -6.60 -8.85 -1.92
CA ARG A 151 -7.85 -8.14 -1.60
C ARG A 151 -7.69 -7.15 -0.46
N GLU A 152 -6.67 -6.31 -0.60
CA GLU A 152 -6.14 -5.48 0.46
C GLU A 152 -7.12 -4.35 0.80
N VAL A 153 -7.31 -4.15 2.10
CA VAL A 153 -7.99 -3.00 2.70
C VAL A 153 -6.94 -2.27 3.53
N ARG A 154 -6.84 -0.96 3.38
CA ARG A 154 -5.84 -0.16 4.08
C ARG A 154 -6.49 0.75 5.09
N ILE A 155 -5.77 0.95 6.19
CA ILE A 155 -5.88 2.15 7.02
C ILE A 155 -4.53 2.87 6.85
N ALA A 156 -4.54 4.00 6.17
CA ALA A 156 -3.35 4.82 5.93
C ALA A 156 -3.49 6.16 6.63
N PHE A 157 -2.37 6.72 7.07
CA PHE A 157 -2.31 8.07 7.63
C PHE A 157 -1.34 8.87 6.81
N LYS A 158 -1.87 9.84 6.06
CA LYS A 158 -1.11 10.75 5.23
C LYS A 158 -0.72 11.98 6.05
N PRO A 159 0.54 12.44 5.98
CA PRO A 159 0.91 13.65 6.69
C PRO A 159 0.45 14.89 5.89
N ARG A 160 -0.18 15.87 6.57
CA ARG A 160 -0.60 17.13 5.92
C ARG A 160 0.57 17.98 5.42
N ARG A 161 1.77 17.74 5.95
CA ARG A 161 3.02 18.37 5.54
C ARG A 161 4.08 17.30 5.41
N ARG A 162 5.02 17.48 4.49
CA ARG A 162 6.13 16.53 4.33
C ARG A 162 6.86 16.33 5.67
N PRO A 163 7.04 15.08 6.14
CA PRO A 163 7.79 14.80 7.35
C PRO A 163 9.22 15.34 7.24
N ALA A 164 9.68 16.06 8.27
CA ALA A 164 11.04 16.60 8.32
C ALA A 164 12.09 15.53 8.65
N LYS A 165 11.64 14.39 9.19
CA LYS A 165 12.46 13.24 9.59
C LYS A 165 11.89 11.97 8.99
N LYS A 166 12.73 10.93 8.89
CA LYS A 166 12.28 9.58 8.58
C LYS A 166 11.28 9.13 9.64
N LEU A 167 10.24 8.43 9.21
CA LEU A 167 9.24 7.85 10.11
C LEU A 167 9.76 6.53 10.67
N ASP A 168 9.45 6.26 11.94
CA ASP A 168 9.77 5.00 12.61
C ASP A 168 8.48 4.23 12.88
N PRO A 169 8.50 2.89 12.92
CA PRO A 169 7.33 2.11 13.32
C PRO A 169 6.81 2.53 14.69
N ILE A 170 5.49 2.58 14.85
CA ILE A 170 4.83 2.91 16.11
C ILE A 170 4.00 1.73 16.60
N PHE A 171 3.83 1.65 17.92
CA PHE A 171 2.92 0.71 18.54
C PHE A 171 1.69 1.46 19.02
N LEU A 172 0.53 1.13 18.46
CA LEU A 172 -0.74 1.73 18.81
C LEU A 172 -1.48 0.81 19.78
N LYS A 173 -1.98 1.39 20.89
CA LYS A 173 -2.88 0.70 21.82
C LYS A 173 -4.31 1.16 21.54
N ILE A 174 -5.17 0.28 21.04
CA ILE A 174 -6.57 0.60 20.74
C ILE A 174 -7.57 0.10 21.79
N GLY A 175 -7.08 -0.67 22.77
CA GLY A 175 -7.90 -1.28 23.80
C GLY A 175 -8.36 -2.70 23.46
N PRO A 176 -9.11 -3.36 24.34
CA PRO A 176 -9.45 -4.76 24.20
C PRO A 176 -10.22 -5.04 22.91
N MET A 177 -9.83 -6.10 22.21
CA MET A 177 -10.43 -6.53 20.95
C MET A 177 -11.25 -7.83 21.09
N ASP A 178 -11.25 -8.46 22.27
CA ASP A 178 -11.82 -9.79 22.49
C ASP A 178 -13.34 -9.87 22.17
N GLU A 179 -14.03 -8.73 22.17
CA GLU A 179 -15.47 -8.65 21.83
C GLU A 179 -15.75 -8.69 20.32
N TYR A 180 -14.76 -8.38 19.48
CA TYR A 180 -14.99 -8.14 18.05
C TYR A 180 -13.88 -8.68 17.14
N ALA A 181 -12.89 -9.36 17.69
CA ALA A 181 -11.84 -10.01 16.94
C ALA A 181 -11.42 -11.33 17.60
N GLU A 182 -10.99 -12.28 16.78
CA GLU A 182 -10.50 -13.58 17.20
C GLU A 182 -9.20 -13.93 16.48
N LEU A 183 -8.34 -14.69 17.15
CA LEU A 183 -7.12 -15.21 16.56
C LEU A 183 -7.34 -16.67 16.19
N LEU A 184 -7.23 -16.99 14.90
CA LEU A 184 -7.28 -18.35 14.38
C LEU A 184 -5.83 -18.81 14.13
N SER A 185 -5.44 -19.95 14.67
CA SER A 185 -4.14 -20.58 14.41
C SER A 185 -4.32 -21.90 13.69
N ALA A 186 -3.32 -22.30 12.90
CA ALA A 186 -3.28 -23.61 12.26
C ALA A 186 -3.16 -24.78 13.27
#